data_AF-A0AA97B386-F1
#
_entry.id   AF-A0AA97B386-F1
#
_cell.length_a   1.000
_cell.length_b   1.000
_cell.length_c   1.000
_cell.angle_alpha   90.00
_cell.angle_beta   90.00
_cell.angle_gamma   90.00
#
_symmetry.space_group_name_H-M   'P 1'
#
loop_
_entity.id
_entity.type
_entity.pdbx_description
1 polymer ?
#
loop_
_entity_poly.entity_id
_entity_poly.type
_entity_poly.pdbx_seq_one_letter_code
_entity_poly.pdbx_strand_id
1 'polypeptide(L)'
;MHEQALQSRYRELLESVEAWAKGFGGRLVLGPPVPDEDIDLVPELLGIPSSNGRPVLPAGLREFWRRCAFARVEFRDWDDGGAWTPLPANFRVYSPDEVLEETRWVRIPADVTLGNRPLSTTHLYALATCDVLPRDAQWCVAASGGALTAPAIVLNHMGDLTWAQLQDSGQFVWAEQQTAHVATFTTFLDWFEHYVRHTCQLAPESLYPDGVTARPE
;
A
#
# COMPACT_ATOMS: atom_id res chain seq x y z
N MET A 1 16.96 7.71 20.55
CA MET A 1 15.83 7.12 21.30
C MET A 1 14.58 6.96 20.44
N HIS A 2 14.16 7.98 19.69
CA HIS A 2 13.00 7.90 18.78
C HIS A 2 13.18 6.86 17.65
N GLU A 3 14.36 6.83 17.01
CA GLU A 3 14.63 5.87 15.93
C GLU A 3 14.58 4.42 16.42
N GLN A 4 15.25 4.08 17.53
CA GLN A 4 15.20 2.74 18.15
C GLN A 4 13.77 2.28 18.48
N ALA A 5 12.92 3.17 18.97
CA ALA A 5 11.51 2.86 19.23
C ALA A 5 10.75 2.55 17.93
N LEU A 6 10.98 3.35 16.88
CA LEU A 6 10.43 3.11 15.53
C LEU A 6 10.88 1.75 14.97
N GLN A 7 12.16 1.41 15.14
CA GLN A 7 12.72 0.14 14.67
C GLN A 7 12.05 -1.06 15.36
N SER A 8 11.92 -0.98 16.69
CA SER A 8 11.24 -2.02 17.47
C SER A 8 9.80 -2.17 17.01
N ARG A 9 9.12 -1.07 16.71
CA ARG A 9 7.73 -1.10 16.30
C ARG A 9 7.52 -1.77 14.94
N TYR A 10 8.33 -1.45 13.94
CA TYR A 10 8.25 -2.14 12.64
C TYR A 10 8.51 -3.64 12.77
N ARG A 11 9.46 -4.04 13.61
CA ARG A 11 9.75 -5.45 13.87
C ARG A 11 8.56 -6.16 14.51
N GLU A 12 7.97 -5.60 15.56
CA GLU A 12 6.78 -6.17 16.22
C GLU A 12 5.60 -6.36 15.25
N LEU A 13 5.39 -5.39 14.35
CA LEU A 13 4.35 -5.46 13.33
C LEU A 13 4.61 -6.59 12.32
N LEU A 14 5.84 -6.70 11.82
CA LEU A 14 6.22 -7.77 10.89
C LEU A 14 6.17 -9.15 11.55
N GLU A 15 6.58 -9.28 12.81
CA GLU A 15 6.46 -10.52 13.59
C GLU A 15 4.99 -10.94 13.76
N SER A 16 4.09 -9.97 13.93
CA SER A 16 2.64 -10.23 14.01
C SER A 16 2.10 -10.78 12.69
N VAL A 17 2.52 -10.21 11.55
CA VAL A 17 2.15 -10.71 10.22
C VAL A 17 2.73 -12.09 9.96
N GLU A 18 3.97 -12.35 10.37
CA GLU A 18 4.58 -13.67 10.22
C GLU A 18 3.86 -14.74 11.06
N ALA A 19 3.48 -14.42 12.30
CA ALA A 19 2.71 -15.31 13.15
C ALA A 19 1.32 -15.61 12.56
N TRP A 20 0.64 -14.58 12.05
CA TRP A 20 -0.63 -14.73 11.33
C TRP A 20 -0.46 -15.61 10.07
N ALA A 21 0.56 -15.35 9.24
CA ALA A 21 0.85 -16.10 8.03
C ALA A 21 1.08 -17.60 8.32
N LYS A 22 1.88 -17.90 9.35
CA LYS A 22 2.15 -19.28 9.79
C LYS A 22 0.89 -20.01 10.24
N GLY A 23 -0.10 -19.30 10.77
CA GLY A 23 -1.39 -19.86 11.21
C GLY A 23 -2.14 -20.62 10.11
N PHE A 24 -1.86 -20.32 8.84
CA PHE A 24 -2.41 -21.01 7.68
C PHE A 24 -1.33 -21.63 6.77
N GLY A 25 -0.13 -21.89 7.29
CA GLY A 25 0.96 -22.50 6.52
C GLY A 25 1.64 -21.56 5.51
N GLY A 26 1.35 -20.26 5.58
CA GLY A 26 2.05 -19.22 4.84
C GLY A 26 3.35 -18.77 5.51
N ARG A 27 4.03 -17.83 4.87
CA ARG A 27 5.23 -17.16 5.41
C ARG A 27 5.27 -15.69 5.01
N LEU A 28 5.87 -14.88 5.87
CA LEU A 28 6.28 -13.52 5.52
C LEU A 28 7.59 -13.56 4.76
N VAL A 29 7.68 -12.83 3.65
CA VAL A 29 8.89 -12.63 2.87
C VAL A 29 9.21 -11.15 2.81
N LEU A 30 10.44 -10.81 3.17
CA LEU A 30 10.97 -9.46 3.14
C LEU A 30 11.97 -9.33 1.99
N GLY A 31 11.87 -8.23 1.25
CA GLY A 31 12.85 -7.85 0.25
C GLY A 31 14.17 -7.41 0.88
N PRO A 32 15.28 -7.39 0.12
CA PRO A 32 16.54 -6.85 0.62
C PRO A 32 16.41 -5.35 0.94
N PRO A 33 17.23 -4.80 1.85
CA PRO A 33 17.33 -3.36 2.06
C PRO A 33 17.60 -2.59 0.77
N VAL A 34 16.99 -1.41 0.62
CA VAL A 34 17.20 -0.51 -0.52
C VAL A 34 18.22 0.57 -0.17
N PRO A 35 19.24 0.81 -1.01
CA PRO A 35 20.15 1.95 -0.87
C PRO A 35 19.44 3.31 -0.93
N ASP A 36 20.00 4.30 -0.23
CA ASP A 36 19.43 5.67 -0.23
C ASP A 36 19.40 6.29 -1.63
N GLU A 37 20.42 6.02 -2.44
CA GLU A 37 20.51 6.50 -3.83
C GLU A 37 19.33 6.02 -4.68
N ASP A 38 18.92 4.75 -4.53
CA ASP A 38 17.78 4.20 -5.27
C ASP A 38 16.46 4.77 -4.76
N ILE A 39 16.31 4.93 -3.43
CA ILE A 39 15.10 5.54 -2.83
C ILE A 39 14.94 7.00 -3.31
N ASP A 40 16.04 7.74 -3.41
CA ASP A 40 16.03 9.14 -3.81
C ASP A 40 15.64 9.34 -5.29
N LEU A 41 15.80 8.32 -6.14
CA LEU A 41 15.38 8.32 -7.54
C LEU A 41 13.87 8.08 -7.73
N VAL A 42 13.20 7.41 -6.78
CA VAL A 42 11.78 7.03 -6.91
C VAL A 42 10.86 8.21 -7.25
N PRO A 43 10.95 9.38 -6.57
CA PRO A 43 10.10 10.53 -6.89
C PRO A 43 10.26 11.03 -8.33
N GLU A 44 11.49 11.02 -8.86
CA GLU A 44 11.79 11.44 -10.24
C GLU A 44 11.23 10.43 -11.25
N LEU A 45 11.43 9.13 -11.00
CA LEU A 45 10.94 8.05 -11.85
C LEU A 45 9.41 7.97 -11.89
N LEU A 46 8.74 8.35 -10.81
CA LEU A 46 7.28 8.48 -10.78
C LEU A 46 6.75 9.66 -11.61
N GLY A 47 7.63 10.57 -12.07
CA GLY A 47 7.25 11.76 -12.83
C GLY A 47 6.38 12.73 -12.02
N ILE A 48 6.46 12.65 -10.68
CA ILE A 48 5.69 13.54 -9.80
C ILE A 48 6.29 14.93 -9.95
N PRO A 49 5.47 15.97 -10.27
CA PRO A 49 5.98 17.32 -10.48
C PRO A 49 6.84 17.75 -9.31
N SER A 50 8.02 18.33 -9.58
CA SER A 50 8.95 18.78 -8.55
C SER A 50 8.19 19.61 -7.53
N SER A 51 8.00 19.03 -6.35
CA SER A 51 7.39 19.71 -5.25
C SER A 51 8.35 20.84 -4.87
N ASN A 52 7.85 22.02 -4.52
CA ASN A 52 8.67 23.18 -4.12
C ASN A 52 9.36 22.92 -2.76
N GLY A 53 10.27 21.93 -2.69
CA GLY A 53 10.92 21.43 -1.48
C GLY A 53 10.02 20.57 -0.57
N ARG A 54 8.84 20.13 -1.02
CA ARG A 54 7.90 19.36 -0.16
C ARG A 54 8.20 17.85 -0.22
N PRO A 55 7.99 17.08 0.84
CA PRO A 55 8.21 15.64 0.80
C PRO A 55 7.28 14.97 -0.22
N VAL A 56 7.81 14.06 -1.03
CA VAL A 56 7.03 13.25 -2.00
C VAL A 56 6.67 11.89 -1.41
N LEU A 57 7.55 11.34 -0.57
CA LEU A 57 7.33 10.10 0.16
C LEU A 57 6.69 10.39 1.54
N PRO A 58 5.75 9.56 2.03
CA PRO A 58 5.25 9.67 3.39
C PRO A 58 6.38 9.50 4.40
N ALA A 59 6.30 10.22 5.52
CA ALA A 59 7.25 10.04 6.62
C ALA A 59 7.24 8.58 7.10
N GLY A 60 8.42 7.95 7.23
CA GLY A 60 8.55 6.54 7.63
C GLY A 60 8.70 5.56 6.47
N LEU A 61 8.30 5.91 5.23
CA LEU A 61 8.40 4.98 4.09
C LEU A 61 9.87 4.74 3.69
N ARG A 62 10.69 5.79 3.69
CA ARG A 62 12.13 5.67 3.44
C ARG A 62 12.79 4.76 4.48
N GLU A 63 12.44 4.93 5.76
CA GLU A 63 12.94 4.10 6.86
C GLU A 63 12.54 2.63 6.72
N PHE A 64 11.36 2.36 6.14
CA PHE A 64 10.93 1.01 5.81
C PHE A 64 11.77 0.41 4.67
N TRP A 65 11.91 1.11 3.53
CA TRP A 65 12.70 0.63 2.39
C TRP A 65 14.18 0.42 2.70
N ARG A 66 14.76 1.24 3.57
CA ARG A 66 16.11 1.02 4.12
C ARG A 66 16.26 -0.31 4.88
N ARG A 67 15.17 -0.96 5.29
CA ARG A 67 15.17 -2.23 6.02
C ARG A 67 14.80 -3.39 5.11
N CYS A 68 13.74 -3.21 4.34
CA CYS A 68 13.27 -4.18 3.38
C CYS A 68 12.57 -3.46 2.23
N ALA A 69 12.93 -3.81 0.99
CA ALA A 69 12.31 -3.26 -0.19
C ALA A 69 10.79 -3.50 -0.18
N PHE A 70 10.37 -4.73 0.13
CA PHE A 70 8.97 -5.10 0.21
C PHE A 70 8.72 -5.97 1.43
N ALA A 71 7.44 -6.11 1.80
CA ALA A 71 6.98 -7.14 2.71
C ALA A 71 5.73 -7.78 2.13
N ARG A 72 5.73 -9.10 1.95
CA ARG A 72 4.61 -9.83 1.36
C ARG A 72 4.39 -11.17 2.03
N VAL A 73 3.17 -11.66 1.99
CA VAL A 73 2.88 -13.03 2.41
C VAL A 73 2.82 -13.97 1.21
N GLU A 74 3.49 -15.10 1.36
CA GLU A 74 3.48 -16.21 0.39
C GLU A 74 2.86 -17.44 1.02
N PHE A 75 2.22 -18.27 0.21
CA PHE A 75 1.70 -19.57 0.58
C PHE A 75 2.24 -20.63 -0.37
N ARG A 76 2.18 -21.90 0.02
CA ARG A 76 2.50 -22.98 -0.91
C ARG A 76 1.28 -23.30 -1.77
N ASP A 77 1.45 -23.12 -3.07
CA ASP A 77 0.52 -23.63 -4.06
C ASP A 77 0.82 -25.11 -4.29
N TRP A 78 0.00 -25.98 -3.72
CA TRP A 78 0.16 -27.43 -3.86
C TRP A 78 -0.31 -27.95 -5.22
N ASP A 79 -1.12 -27.19 -5.94
CA ASP A 79 -1.55 -27.53 -7.29
C ASP A 79 -0.41 -27.26 -8.30
N ASP A 80 0.45 -26.27 -8.03
CA ASP A 80 1.69 -26.00 -8.77
C ASP A 80 2.94 -26.61 -8.10
N GLY A 81 2.84 -27.89 -7.70
CA GLY A 81 4.00 -28.67 -7.23
C GLY A 81 4.59 -28.21 -5.88
N GLY A 82 3.87 -27.40 -5.11
CA GLY A 82 4.30 -26.89 -3.80
C GLY A 82 5.15 -25.61 -3.90
N ALA A 83 5.11 -24.89 -5.01
CA ALA A 83 5.80 -23.62 -5.19
C ALA A 83 5.29 -22.56 -4.21
N TRP A 84 6.18 -21.68 -3.75
CA TRP A 84 5.77 -20.52 -2.95
C TRP A 84 5.23 -19.43 -3.86
N THR A 85 3.96 -19.10 -3.69
CA THR A 85 3.26 -18.12 -4.51
C THR A 85 2.88 -16.92 -3.65
N PRO A 86 3.17 -15.67 -4.10
CA PRO A 86 2.68 -14.48 -3.41
C PRO A 86 1.16 -14.42 -3.44
N LEU A 87 0.57 -14.02 -2.31
CA LEU A 87 -0.86 -13.74 -2.29
C LEU A 87 -1.13 -12.41 -3.01
N PRO A 88 -1.97 -12.40 -4.07
CA PRO A 88 -2.25 -11.16 -4.80
C PRO A 88 -3.06 -10.14 -4.00
N ALA A 89 -3.75 -10.58 -2.94
CA ALA A 89 -4.43 -9.75 -1.92
C ALA A 89 -4.00 -10.21 -0.51
N ASN A 90 -4.32 -9.42 0.53
CA ASN A 90 -4.14 -9.65 1.98
C ASN A 90 -2.97 -8.93 2.62
N PHE A 91 -1.75 -9.09 2.09
CA PHE A 91 -0.58 -8.39 2.64
C PHE A 91 0.56 -8.28 1.63
N ARG A 92 0.70 -7.10 1.03
CA ARG A 92 1.86 -6.76 0.20
C ARG A 92 2.13 -5.27 0.21
N VAL A 93 3.22 -4.89 0.87
CA VAL A 93 3.85 -3.57 0.73
C VAL A 93 4.80 -3.63 -0.45
N TYR A 94 4.65 -2.72 -1.41
CA TYR A 94 5.43 -2.72 -2.65
C TYR A 94 6.87 -2.23 -2.42
N SER A 95 7.80 -2.85 -3.15
CA SER A 95 9.14 -2.30 -3.39
C SER A 95 9.12 -1.07 -4.28
N PRO A 96 10.20 -0.26 -4.30
CA PRO A 96 10.33 0.85 -5.24
C PRO A 96 9.99 0.49 -6.69
N ASP A 97 10.50 -0.63 -7.19
CA ASP A 97 10.22 -1.09 -8.56
C ASP A 97 8.74 -1.45 -8.75
N GLU A 98 8.15 -2.13 -7.77
CA GLU A 98 6.72 -2.46 -7.79
C GLU A 98 5.84 -1.22 -7.68
N VAL A 99 6.27 -0.19 -6.94
CA VAL A 99 5.57 1.09 -6.91
C VAL A 99 5.53 1.70 -8.32
N LEU A 100 6.65 1.70 -9.04
CA LEU A 100 6.68 2.18 -10.43
C LEU A 100 5.78 1.34 -11.35
N GLU A 101 5.83 0.02 -11.19
CA GLU A 101 5.05 -0.90 -11.99
C GLU A 101 3.54 -0.77 -11.73
N GLU A 102 3.13 -0.86 -10.47
CA GLU A 102 1.72 -0.91 -10.06
C GLU A 102 1.05 0.47 -10.18
N THR A 103 1.82 1.57 -10.18
CA THR A 103 1.29 2.92 -10.43
C THR A 103 0.64 3.06 -11.81
N ARG A 104 0.98 2.20 -12.79
CA ARG A 104 0.26 2.18 -14.09
C ARG A 104 -1.22 1.87 -13.94
N TRP A 105 -1.61 1.14 -12.89
CA TRP A 105 -2.99 0.79 -12.59
C TRP A 105 -3.71 1.86 -11.76
N VAL A 106 -2.99 2.77 -11.11
CA VAL A 106 -3.57 3.86 -10.29
C VAL A 106 -4.28 4.92 -11.15
N ARG A 107 -4.13 4.86 -12.48
CA ARG A 107 -4.60 5.91 -13.39
C ARG A 107 -6.09 5.79 -13.71
N ILE A 108 -6.84 6.87 -13.46
CA ILE A 108 -8.16 7.07 -14.03
C ILE A 108 -8.01 7.23 -15.56
N PRO A 109 -8.84 6.55 -16.40
CA PRO A 109 -8.85 6.74 -17.84
C PRO A 109 -8.98 8.22 -18.26
N ALA A 110 -8.30 8.62 -19.33
CA ALA A 110 -8.17 10.03 -19.74
C ALA A 110 -9.50 10.71 -20.16
N ASP A 111 -10.55 9.93 -20.37
CA ASP A 111 -11.91 10.34 -20.75
C ASP A 111 -12.82 10.61 -19.55
N VAL A 112 -12.37 10.32 -18.33
CA VAL A 112 -13.14 10.58 -17.12
C VAL A 112 -13.02 12.05 -16.74
N THR A 113 -14.15 12.76 -16.77
CA THR A 113 -14.24 14.18 -16.46
C THR A 113 -15.25 14.45 -15.35
N LEU A 114 -15.00 15.47 -14.52
CA LEU A 114 -15.96 16.02 -13.57
C LEU A 114 -16.32 17.43 -14.00
N GLY A 115 -17.59 17.64 -14.39
CA GLY A 115 -18.03 18.95 -14.88
C GLY A 115 -17.17 19.48 -16.06
N ASN A 116 -16.86 18.60 -17.03
CA ASN A 116 -16.03 18.88 -18.21
C ASN A 116 -14.54 19.17 -17.94
N ARG A 117 -14.05 18.94 -16.71
CA ARG A 117 -12.63 19.00 -16.39
C ARG A 117 -12.03 17.58 -16.33
N PRO A 118 -10.90 17.32 -17.00
CA PRO A 118 -10.22 16.03 -16.92
C PRO A 118 -9.66 15.81 -15.52
N LEU A 119 -9.82 14.58 -15.02
CA LEU A 119 -9.35 14.19 -13.71
C LEU A 119 -7.93 13.64 -13.79
N SER A 120 -7.02 14.13 -12.94
CA SER A 120 -5.61 13.75 -12.97
C SER A 120 -5.20 12.97 -11.72
N THR A 121 -4.57 11.81 -11.93
CA THR A 121 -3.94 10.96 -10.90
C THR A 121 -2.43 11.13 -10.86
N THR A 122 -1.88 12.17 -11.49
CA THR A 122 -0.44 12.43 -11.62
C THR A 122 0.31 12.60 -10.30
N HIS A 123 -0.41 12.81 -9.20
CA HIS A 123 0.14 12.90 -7.85
C HIS A 123 -0.12 11.64 -7.01
N LEU A 124 -0.68 10.58 -7.60
CA LEU A 124 -1.04 9.35 -6.90
C LEU A 124 -0.17 8.20 -7.41
N TYR A 125 0.43 7.46 -6.49
CA TYR A 125 1.23 6.28 -6.81
C TYR A 125 0.90 5.12 -5.87
N ALA A 126 1.10 3.91 -6.36
CA ALA A 126 0.77 2.69 -5.63
C ALA A 126 1.68 2.52 -4.41
N LEU A 127 1.17 1.95 -3.32
CA LEU A 127 1.93 1.67 -2.10
C LEU A 127 1.82 0.20 -1.68
N ALA A 128 0.61 -0.35 -1.71
CA ALA A 128 0.35 -1.71 -1.27
C ALA A 128 -0.96 -2.25 -1.89
N THR A 129 -1.09 -3.57 -1.89
CA THR A 129 -2.36 -4.24 -2.23
C THR A 129 -3.43 -3.95 -1.18
N CYS A 130 -4.71 -3.98 -1.57
CA CYS A 130 -5.81 -4.08 -0.60
C CYS A 130 -6.10 -5.56 -0.28
N ASP A 131 -6.79 -5.79 0.84
CA ASP A 131 -6.95 -7.10 1.48
C ASP A 131 -8.07 -7.96 0.89
N VAL A 132 -8.61 -7.57 -0.27
CA VAL A 132 -9.76 -8.20 -0.91
C VAL A 132 -9.51 -8.34 -2.41
N LEU A 133 -9.85 -9.50 -2.96
CA LEU A 133 -9.98 -9.73 -4.40
C LEU A 133 -11.45 -9.57 -4.82
N PRO A 134 -11.74 -9.10 -6.06
CA PRO A 134 -10.79 -8.59 -7.07
C PRO A 134 -10.09 -7.29 -6.61
N ARG A 135 -8.99 -6.89 -7.28
CA ARG A 135 -8.17 -5.68 -6.97
C ARG A 135 -8.94 -4.38 -7.27
N ASP A 136 -10.14 -4.24 -6.72
CA ASP A 136 -11.02 -3.08 -6.89
C ASP A 136 -10.58 -1.92 -5.99
N ALA A 137 -9.59 -2.15 -5.13
CA ALA A 137 -8.93 -1.13 -4.34
C ALA A 137 -7.45 -1.44 -4.15
N GLN A 138 -6.66 -0.38 -3.93
CA GLN A 138 -5.26 -0.46 -3.54
C GLN A 138 -4.88 0.71 -2.65
N TRP A 139 -3.91 0.50 -1.77
CA TRP A 139 -3.35 1.61 -1.00
C TRP A 139 -2.42 2.41 -1.90
N CYS A 140 -2.61 3.73 -1.91
CA CYS A 140 -1.83 4.66 -2.68
C CYS A 140 -1.29 5.78 -1.80
N VAL A 141 -0.20 6.40 -2.25
CA VAL A 141 0.25 7.68 -1.72
C VAL A 141 -0.21 8.80 -2.64
N ALA A 142 -0.98 9.72 -2.06
CA ALA A 142 -1.16 11.06 -2.58
C ALA A 142 0.08 11.90 -2.25
N ALA A 143 0.92 12.15 -3.24
CA ALA A 143 2.09 13.02 -3.12
C ALA A 143 1.69 14.45 -2.76
N SER A 144 2.62 15.19 -2.14
CA SER A 144 2.39 16.61 -1.86
C SER A 144 2.26 17.42 -3.16
N GLY A 145 1.35 18.41 -3.16
CA GLY A 145 0.96 19.15 -4.35
C GLY A 145 -0.44 19.73 -4.21
N GLY A 146 -0.75 20.81 -4.94
CA GLY A 146 -2.02 21.52 -4.79
C GLY A 146 -2.28 21.96 -3.34
N ALA A 147 -3.40 21.53 -2.78
CA ALA A 147 -3.80 21.79 -1.39
C ALA A 147 -3.05 20.94 -0.33
N LEU A 148 -2.35 19.87 -0.72
CA LEU A 148 -1.62 19.01 0.21
C LEU A 148 -0.23 19.57 0.51
N THR A 149 0.02 19.83 1.79
CA THR A 149 1.32 20.29 2.30
C THR A 149 2.29 19.13 2.57
N ALA A 150 1.78 17.92 2.78
CA ALA A 150 2.54 16.68 2.96
C ALA A 150 1.83 15.50 2.28
N PRO A 151 2.56 14.42 1.94
CA PRO A 151 1.94 13.21 1.38
C PRO A 151 0.95 12.57 2.35
N ALA A 152 -0.07 11.93 1.78
CA ALA A 152 -1.05 11.16 2.54
C ALA A 152 -1.22 9.78 1.92
N ILE A 153 -1.39 8.76 2.76
CA ILE A 153 -1.71 7.41 2.34
C ILE A 153 -3.23 7.24 2.39
N VAL A 154 -3.80 6.77 1.28
CA VAL A 154 -5.23 6.66 1.06
C VAL A 154 -5.57 5.33 0.42
N LEU A 155 -6.76 4.81 0.72
CA LEU A 155 -7.31 3.67 -0.01
C LEU A 155 -7.94 4.19 -1.31
N ASN A 156 -7.36 3.82 -2.44
CA ASN A 156 -7.87 4.16 -3.76
C ASN A 156 -8.74 3.02 -4.28
N HIS A 157 -10.05 3.24 -4.35
CA HIS A 157 -10.97 2.34 -5.03
C HIS A 157 -10.86 2.56 -6.54
N MET A 158 -10.43 1.53 -7.27
CA MET A 158 -10.28 1.52 -8.72
C MET A 158 -11.59 1.76 -9.47
N GLY A 159 -12.73 1.66 -8.77
CA GLY A 159 -14.08 1.88 -9.29
C GLY A 159 -14.63 3.31 -9.21
N ASP A 160 -14.04 4.27 -8.47
CA ASP A 160 -14.74 5.53 -8.20
C ASP A 160 -13.92 6.84 -8.14
N LEU A 161 -14.59 7.89 -8.64
CA LEU A 161 -14.21 9.29 -8.90
C LEU A 161 -13.79 10.14 -7.68
N THR A 162 -13.67 9.57 -6.49
CA THR A 162 -13.70 10.36 -5.25
C THR A 162 -12.41 11.14 -4.96
N TRP A 163 -11.25 10.69 -5.46
CA TRP A 163 -9.99 11.44 -5.33
C TRP A 163 -9.91 12.60 -6.33
N ALA A 164 -10.53 12.46 -7.48
CA ALA A 164 -10.58 13.50 -8.47
C ALA A 164 -11.38 14.74 -7.99
N GLN A 165 -12.36 14.52 -7.12
CA GLN A 165 -13.10 15.58 -6.44
C GLN A 165 -12.25 16.33 -5.39
N LEU A 166 -11.20 15.71 -4.82
CA LEU A 166 -10.25 16.35 -3.88
C LEU A 166 -9.39 17.41 -4.56
N GLN A 167 -8.88 17.16 -5.77
CA GLN A 167 -8.07 18.15 -6.50
C GLN A 167 -8.85 19.41 -6.84
N ASP A 168 -10.13 19.26 -7.20
CA ASP A 168 -10.97 20.36 -7.65
C ASP A 168 -11.54 21.23 -6.52
N SER A 169 -11.82 20.62 -5.36
CA SER A 169 -12.40 21.34 -4.22
C SER A 169 -11.36 21.86 -3.23
N GLY A 170 -10.12 21.37 -3.29
CA GLY A 170 -9.10 21.61 -2.26
C GLY A 170 -9.49 21.04 -0.89
N GLN A 171 -10.55 20.23 -0.84
CA GLN A 171 -11.12 19.63 0.35
C GLN A 171 -11.24 18.12 0.16
N PHE A 172 -10.88 17.37 1.18
CA PHE A 172 -11.17 15.94 1.21
C PHE A 172 -12.69 15.75 1.29
N VAL A 173 -13.34 15.45 0.15
CA VAL A 173 -14.79 15.20 0.07
C VAL A 173 -15.20 13.98 0.93
N TRP A 174 -14.26 13.10 1.26
CA TRP A 174 -14.47 11.99 2.20
C TRP A 174 -14.72 12.40 3.66
N ALA A 175 -14.56 13.68 4.02
CA ALA A 175 -14.86 14.17 5.38
C ALA A 175 -16.37 14.15 5.71
N GLU A 176 -17.26 14.13 4.71
CA GLU A 176 -18.72 14.19 4.94
C GLU A 176 -19.41 12.82 4.89
N GLN A 177 -18.78 11.79 4.34
CA GLN A 177 -19.34 10.44 4.26
C GLN A 177 -18.40 9.42 4.90
N GLN A 178 -18.34 9.45 6.23
CA GLN A 178 -17.80 8.36 7.03
C GLN A 178 -18.72 7.13 6.96
N THR A 179 -18.64 6.38 5.87
CA THR A 179 -19.07 4.97 5.87
C THR A 179 -17.88 4.10 6.28
N ALA A 180 -17.51 4.11 7.56
CA ALA A 180 -16.69 3.11 8.27
C ALA A 180 -15.34 2.57 7.66
N HIS A 181 -14.92 2.97 6.46
CA HIS A 181 -13.94 2.21 5.66
C HIS A 181 -12.85 3.01 4.91
N VAL A 182 -12.80 4.35 4.96
CA VAL A 182 -11.74 5.08 4.22
C VAL A 182 -10.87 5.90 5.18
N ALA A 183 -9.89 5.23 5.79
CA ALA A 183 -8.88 5.86 6.62
C ALA A 183 -7.82 6.57 5.77
N THR A 184 -7.49 7.82 6.13
CA THR A 184 -6.37 8.59 5.56
C THR A 184 -5.27 8.69 6.60
N PHE A 185 -4.02 8.48 6.19
CA PHE A 185 -2.87 8.51 7.08
C PHE A 185 -1.82 9.49 6.60
N THR A 186 -1.19 10.22 7.52
CA THR A 186 -0.15 11.19 7.21
C THR A 186 1.26 10.63 7.39
N THR A 187 1.39 9.47 8.04
CA THR A 187 2.65 8.75 8.22
C THR A 187 2.53 7.31 7.76
N PHE A 188 3.64 6.74 7.31
CA PHE A 188 3.72 5.33 6.95
C PHE A 188 3.51 4.41 8.15
N LEU A 189 4.01 4.78 9.34
CA LEU A 189 3.85 3.94 10.52
C LEU A 189 2.39 3.81 10.93
N ASP A 190 1.64 4.92 11.01
CA ASP A 190 0.22 4.88 11.40
C ASP A 190 -0.61 4.05 10.42
N TRP A 191 -0.32 4.22 9.11
CA TRP A 191 -0.92 3.38 8.07
C TRP A 191 -0.54 1.91 8.25
N PHE A 192 0.75 1.61 8.48
CA PHE A 192 1.23 0.24 8.58
C PHE A 192 0.68 -0.48 9.80
N GLU A 193 0.52 0.21 10.93
CA GLU A 193 -0.17 -0.31 12.12
C GLU A 193 -1.63 -0.65 11.82
N HIS A 194 -2.34 0.24 11.12
CA HIS A 194 -3.70 -0.02 10.70
C HIS A 194 -3.77 -1.22 9.75
N TYR A 195 -2.91 -1.24 8.74
CA TYR A 195 -2.85 -2.27 7.71
C TYR A 195 -2.61 -3.64 8.32
N VAL A 196 -1.55 -3.79 9.12
CA VAL A 196 -1.21 -5.03 9.82
C VAL A 196 -2.34 -5.48 10.74
N ARG A 197 -2.92 -4.55 11.54
CA ARG A 197 -4.03 -4.89 12.44
C ARG A 197 -5.24 -5.38 11.66
N HIS A 198 -5.58 -4.74 10.55
CA HIS A 198 -6.74 -5.11 9.74
C HIS A 198 -6.51 -6.47 9.09
N THR A 199 -5.38 -6.67 8.40
CA THR A 199 -5.00 -7.95 7.79
C THR A 199 -5.02 -9.09 8.81
N CYS A 200 -4.40 -8.92 9.98
CA CYS A 200 -4.28 -9.99 10.97
C CYS A 200 -5.61 -10.33 11.67
N GLN A 201 -6.65 -9.51 11.51
CA GLN A 201 -8.01 -9.81 11.97
C GLN A 201 -8.80 -10.66 10.97
N LEU A 202 -8.35 -10.76 9.72
CA LEU A 202 -9.02 -11.56 8.70
C LEU A 202 -8.82 -13.05 8.98
N ALA A 203 -9.93 -13.78 8.99
CA ALA A 203 -9.92 -15.23 9.11
C ALA A 203 -9.23 -15.81 7.86
N PRO A 204 -8.19 -16.66 8.02
CA PRO A 204 -7.50 -17.26 6.88
C PRO A 204 -8.45 -17.98 5.91
N GLU A 205 -9.51 -18.59 6.42
CA GLU A 205 -10.50 -19.32 5.63
C GLU A 205 -11.33 -18.39 4.72
N SER A 206 -11.46 -17.11 5.07
CA SER A 206 -12.12 -16.10 4.23
C SER A 206 -11.26 -15.69 3.03
N LEU A 207 -9.97 -16.03 3.07
CA LEU A 207 -8.99 -15.71 2.03
C LEU A 207 -8.79 -16.88 1.05
N TYR A 208 -9.23 -18.09 1.44
CA TYR A 208 -9.13 -19.32 0.65
C TYR A 208 -10.44 -20.15 0.74
N PRO A 209 -11.49 -19.78 0.02
CA PRO A 209 -12.77 -20.50 0.05
C PRO A 209 -12.67 -21.96 -0.42
N ASP A 210 -11.66 -22.27 -1.27
CA ASP A 210 -11.40 -23.62 -1.78
C ASP A 210 -10.45 -24.45 -0.88
N GLY A 211 -10.08 -23.90 0.28
CA GLY A 211 -9.27 -24.57 1.29
C GLY A 211 -7.78 -24.39 1.06
N VAL A 212 -7.09 -23.86 2.08
CA VAL A 212 -5.68 -24.18 2.28
C VAL A 212 -5.65 -25.69 2.51
N THR A 213 -5.25 -26.47 1.52
CA THR A 213 -4.96 -27.88 1.72
C THR A 213 -3.66 -27.98 2.52
N ALA A 214 -3.75 -27.63 3.81
CA ALA A 214 -2.82 -28.12 4.80
C ALA A 214 -2.97 -29.64 4.76
N ARG A 215 -2.13 -30.32 3.98
CA ARG A 215 -1.88 -31.73 4.25
C ARG A 215 -1.09 -31.76 5.55
N PRO A 216 -1.65 -32.29 6.65
CA PRO A 216 -0.82 -32.68 7.77
C PRO A 216 0.11 -33.79 7.28
N GLU A 217 1.32 -33.84 7.82
CA GLU A 217 2.10 -35.09 7.83
C GLU A 217 1.35 -36.18 8.60
#